data_AF-A0A4P5VAE1-F1
#
_entry.id   AF-A0A4P5VAE1-F1
#
_cell.length_a   1.000
_cell.length_b   1.000
_cell.length_c   1.000
_cell.angle_alpha   90.00
_cell.angle_beta   90.00
_cell.angle_gamma   90.00
#
_symmetry.space_group_name_H-M   'P 1'
#
loop_
_entity.id
_entity.type
_entity.pdbx_description
1 polymer ?
#
loop_
_entity_poly.entity_id
_entity_poly.type
_entity_poly.pdbx_seq_one_letter_code
_entity_poly.pdbx_strand_id
1 'polypeptide(L)' 'MTDPQATGLYRVRKLTHGDQVVDQEVSGPRFACLDAARVYASSLVQHEHLSVIVEKLAPGGCWLQLVSLS' A
#
# COMPACT_ATOMS: atom_id res chain seq x y z
N MET A 1 14.05 -17.14 -3.72
CA MET A 1 14.64 -16.17 -2.78
C MET A 1 13.49 -15.33 -2.26
N THR A 2 13.06 -15.58 -1.02
CA THR A 2 11.89 -14.93 -0.43
C THR A 2 12.30 -13.53 0.02
N ASP A 3 11.72 -12.50 -0.61
CA ASP A 3 12.02 -11.11 -0.29
C ASP A 3 11.64 -10.82 1.18
N PRO A 4 12.60 -10.50 2.07
CA PRO A 4 12.32 -10.28 3.49
C PRO A 4 11.43 -9.06 3.75
N GLN A 5 11.18 -8.20 2.76
CA GLN A 5 10.19 -7.11 2.86
C GLN A 5 8.73 -7.58 2.72
N ALA A 6 8.49 -8.86 2.38
CA ALA A 6 7.15 -9.37 2.06
C ALA A 6 6.25 -9.71 3.27
N THR A 7 6.61 -9.36 4.51
CA THR A 7 5.94 -9.91 5.72
C THR A 7 4.90 -9.00 6.36
N GLY A 8 4.79 -7.73 5.96
CA GLY A 8 3.84 -6.78 6.57
C GLY A 8 2.38 -7.00 6.16
N LEU A 9 1.42 -6.94 7.11
CA LEU A 9 -0.02 -7.08 6.80
C LEU A 9 -0.63 -5.83 6.15
N TYR A 10 0.07 -4.70 6.18
CA TYR A 10 -0.36 -3.46 5.57
C TYR A 10 0.56 -3.16 4.38
N ARG A 11 0.02 -2.62 3.30
CA ARG A 11 0.85 -2.15 2.17
C ARG A 11 0.43 -0.76 1.74
N VAL A 12 1.38 0.00 1.21
CA VAL A 12 1.15 1.31 0.61
C VAL A 12 1.47 1.22 -0.87
N ARG A 13 0.52 1.58 -1.73
CA ARG A 13 0.73 1.60 -3.19
C ARG A 13 0.35 2.95 -3.76
N LYS A 14 0.99 3.33 -4.87
CA LYS A 14 0.63 4.56 -5.60
C LYS A 14 -0.72 4.35 -6.32
N LEU A 15 -1.54 5.39 -6.33
CA LEU A 15 -2.77 5.45 -7.12
C LEU A 15 -2.42 6.06 -8.48
N THR A 16 -2.25 5.22 -9.50
CA THR A 16 -2.10 5.68 -10.89
C THR A 16 -3.48 5.96 -11.47
N HIS A 17 -3.66 7.15 -12.05
CA HIS A 17 -4.88 7.54 -12.76
C HIS A 17 -5.04 6.63 -14.00
N GLY A 18 -5.86 5.58 -13.91
CA GLY A 18 -6.16 4.74 -15.08
C GLY A 18 -6.63 3.33 -14.79
N ASP A 19 -6.12 2.67 -13.75
CA ASP A 19 -6.31 1.22 -13.63
C ASP A 19 -7.33 0.85 -12.55
N GLN A 20 -8.57 0.63 -13.01
CA GLN A 20 -9.57 -0.18 -12.30
C GLN A 20 -9.18 -1.67 -12.23
N VAL A 21 -8.04 -2.06 -12.81
CA VAL A 21 -7.53 -3.43 -12.81
C VAL A 21 -6.21 -3.43 -12.06
N VAL A 22 -6.26 -3.80 -10.78
CA VAL A 22 -5.06 -4.01 -9.97
C VAL A 22 -4.40 -5.29 -10.48
N ASP A 23 -3.34 -5.16 -11.27
CA ASP A 23 -2.46 -6.30 -11.55
C ASP A 23 -2.03 -6.93 -10.22
N GLN A 24 -2.07 -8.26 -10.15
CA GLN A 24 -1.75 -9.00 -8.91
C GLN A 24 -0.32 -8.72 -8.40
N GLU A 25 0.53 -8.10 -9.22
CA GLU A 25 1.92 -7.75 -8.95
C GLU A 25 2.17 -6.27 -8.61
N VAL A 26 1.16 -5.47 -8.23
CA VAL A 26 1.45 -4.12 -7.67
C VAL A 26 2.13 -4.27 -6.30
N SER A 27 3.45 -4.38 -6.34
CA SER A 27 4.35 -4.37 -5.20
C SER A 27 4.40 -2.96 -4.62
N GLY A 28 4.20 -2.87 -3.31
CA GLY A 28 4.31 -1.63 -2.55
C GLY A 28 4.93 -1.94 -1.18
N PRO A 29 5.58 -0.96 -0.53
CA PRO A 29 6.17 -1.19 0.78
C PRO A 29 5.15 -1.77 1.75
N ARG A 30 5.55 -2.85 2.44
CA ARG A 30 4.71 -3.56 3.41
C ARG A 30 5.16 -3.22 4.84
N PHE A 31 4.17 -3.11 5.72
CA PHE A 31 4.34 -2.70 7.12
C PHE A 31 3.58 -3.67 8.03
N ALA A 32 4.13 -3.93 9.22
CA ALA A 32 3.47 -4.78 10.21
C ALA A 32 2.28 -4.09 10.89
N CYS A 33 2.30 -2.75 11.00
CA CYS A 33 1.25 -1.95 11.64
C CYS A 33 0.67 -0.89 10.69
N LEU A 34 -0.60 -0.52 10.94
CA LEU A 34 -1.32 0.47 10.14
C LEU A 34 -0.71 1.87 10.28
N ASP A 35 -0.27 2.23 11.48
CA ASP A 35 0.25 3.57 11.74
C ASP A 35 1.55 3.84 10.97
N ALA A 36 2.46 2.86 10.88
CA ALA A 36 3.67 2.99 10.06
C ALA A 36 3.33 3.16 8.57
N ALA A 37 2.36 2.39 8.07
CA ALA A 37 1.88 2.52 6.70
C ALA A 37 1.27 3.91 6.45
N ARG A 38 0.50 4.45 7.40
CA ARG A 38 -0.08 5.79 7.30
C ARG A 38 0.96 6.89 7.33
N VAL A 39 1.94 6.82 8.23
CA VAL A 39 3.02 7.80 8.31
C VAL A 39 3.81 7.84 7.00
N TYR A 40 4.13 6.67 6.45
CA TYR A 40 4.80 6.56 5.16
C TYR A 40 3.94 7.13 4.01
N ALA A 41 2.66 6.76 3.97
CA ALA A 41 1.74 7.26 2.95
C ALA A 41 1.56 8.78 3.01
N SER A 42 1.43 9.37 4.21
CA SER A 42 1.39 10.82 4.40
C SER A 42 2.67 11.50 3.92
N SER A 43 3.84 10.90 4.18
CA SER A 43 5.13 11.40 3.68
C SER A 43 5.16 11.46 2.15
N LEU A 44 4.70 10.39 1.47
CA LEU A 44 4.63 10.36 0.00
C LEU A 44 3.71 11.46 -0.56
N VAL A 45 2.57 11.69 0.09
CA VAL A 45 1.62 12.75 -0.33
C VAL A 45 2.23 14.13 -0.13
N GLN A 46 2.86 14.37 1.02
CA GLN A 46 3.40 15.68 1.39
C GLN A 46 4.66 16.05 0.61
N HIS A 47 5.57 15.10 0.38
CA HIS A 47 6.87 15.36 -0.21
C HIS A 47 6.93 15.08 -1.71
N GLU A 48 6.18 14.08 -2.19
CA GLU A 48 6.21 13.67 -3.60
C GLU A 48 4.93 14.06 -4.36
N HIS A 49 3.94 14.65 -3.68
CA HIS A 49 2.63 15.00 -4.26
C HIS A 49 1.94 13.82 -4.96
N LEU A 50 2.08 12.62 -4.39
CA LEU A 50 1.52 11.40 -4.93
C LEU A 50 0.21 11.05 -4.27
N SER A 51 -0.75 10.60 -5.08
CA SER A 51 -1.91 9.89 -4.57
C SER A 51 -1.52 8.44 -4.25
N VAL A 52 -1.89 7.95 -3.07
CA VAL A 52 -1.53 6.63 -2.57
C VAL A 52 -2.71 5.96 -1.87
N ILE A 53 -2.70 4.64 -1.83
CA ILE A 53 -3.67 3.82 -1.13
C ILE A 53 -2.95 2.99 -0.08
N VAL A 54 -3.54 2.94 1.12
CA VAL A 54 -3.15 2.02 2.19
C VAL A 54 -4.13 0.85 2.20
N GLU A 55 -3.59 -0.37 2.13
CA GLU A 55 -4.37 -1.61 2.09
C GLU A 55 -3.93 -2.57 3.20
N LYS A 56 -4.82 -3.49 3.59
CA LYS A 56 -4.54 -4.57 4.55
C LYS A 56 -4.78 -5.93 3.92
N LEU A 57 -3.86 -6.87 4.15
CA LEU A 57 -4.00 -8.26 3.74
C LEU A 57 -5.06 -8.94 4.62
N ALA A 58 -6.12 -9.41 3.98
CA ALA A 58 -7.13 -10.25 4.62
C ALA A 58 -6.62 -11.71 4.72
N PRO A 59 -7.15 -12.51 5.67
CA PRO A 59 -6.77 -13.92 5.81
C PRO A 59 -6.99 -14.76 4.53
N GLY A 60 -7.89 -14.34 3.65
CA GLY A 60 -8.15 -14.98 2.34
C GLY A 60 -7.16 -14.60 1.23
N GLY A 61 -6.10 -13.84 1.53
CA GLY A 61 -5.09 -13.44 0.54
C GLY A 61 -5.44 -12.20 -0.29
N CYS A 62 -6.66 -11.66 -0.14
CA CYS A 62 -7.07 -10.43 -0.80
C CYS A 62 -6.58 -9.19 -0.04
N TRP A 63 -6.32 -8.10 -0.78
CA TRP A 63 -5.99 -6.80 -0.20
C TRP A 63 -7.24 -5.94 -0.07
N LEU A 64 -7.47 -5.38 1.11
CA LEU A 64 -8.58 -4.50 1.42
C LEU A 64 -8.10 -3.06 1.51
N GLN A 65 -8.64 -2.19 0.67
CA GLN A 65 -8.39 -0.75 0.75
C GLN A 65 -8.96 -0.18 2.05
N LEU A 66 -8.10 0.45 2.84
CA LEU A 66 -8.48 1.09 4.10
C LEU A 66 -8.65 2.59 3.95
N VAL A 67 -7.70 3.25 3.27
CA VAL A 67 -7.70 4.69 3.07
C VAL A 67 -6.96 5.05 1.79
N SER A 68 -7.43 6.10 1.12
CA SER A 68 -6.74 6.77 0.02
C SER A 68 -6.31 8.15 0.48
N LEU A 69 -5.09 8.55 0.14
CA LEU A 69 -4.52 9.85 0.45
C LEU A 69 -4.07 10.48 -0.87
N SER A 70 -4.22 11.79 -1.02
CA SER A 70 -3.94 12.56 -2.23
C SER A 70 -3.44 13.94 -1.90
#